data_AF-A0A0F7RTG2-F1
#
_entry.id   AF-A0A0F7RTG2-F1
#
_cell.length_a   1.000
_cell.length_b   1.000
_cell.length_c   1.000
_cell.angle_alpha   90.00
_cell.angle_beta   90.00
_cell.angle_gamma   90.00
#
_symmetry.space_group_name_H-M   'P 1'
#
loop_
_entity.id
_entity.type
_entity.pdbx_description
1 polymer ?
#
loop_
_entity_poly.entity_id
_entity_poly.type
_entity_poly.pdbx_seq_one_letter_code
_entity_poly.pdbx_strand_id
1 'polypeptide(L)'
;MQSRAHRKQNRARKPQKLSSLARVLGKMEADLSAEPGQTGVGLENVLSSSTSGGGGVRGGGDETLLNALHMKLGFLMPSVKPARGPVSARLKEWDGQDADKIASAGSLRQIESDLKIVERLLQQHDAAKAKQVAKQVQQLKNEAEQLKRKIKSASKALAQVEARDQLENIAVEHLADLVAAAQDSEQILLGKNRWVRRKKGEFLPP
;
A
#
# COMPACT_ATOMS: atom_id res chain seq x y z
N MET A 1 -37.12 25.06 23.99
CA MET A 1 -35.88 24.26 23.92
C MET A 1 -35.42 24.19 22.47
N GLN A 2 -34.36 24.93 22.15
CA GLN A 2 -33.71 24.94 20.84
C GLN A 2 -32.64 23.84 20.82
N SER A 3 -32.53 23.09 19.72
CA SER A 3 -31.26 22.93 18.96
C SER A 3 -31.43 21.90 17.84
N ARG A 4 -31.62 22.42 16.62
CA ARG A 4 -31.43 21.71 15.34
C ARG A 4 -29.94 21.75 15.00
N ALA A 5 -29.23 20.62 14.89
CA ALA A 5 -27.90 20.61 14.25
C ALA A 5 -27.31 19.21 13.94
N HIS A 6 -27.94 18.36 13.12
CA HIS A 6 -27.22 17.24 12.48
C HIS A 6 -27.63 17.05 11.02
N ARG A 7 -27.10 17.91 10.15
CA ARG A 7 -27.08 17.68 8.69
C ARG A 7 -25.79 18.25 8.11
N LYS A 8 -24.67 17.56 8.36
CA LYS A 8 -23.36 17.89 7.78
C LYS A 8 -23.07 16.97 6.59
N GLN A 9 -23.15 17.57 5.40
CA GLN A 9 -22.17 17.43 4.31
C GLN A 9 -21.99 16.08 3.60
N ASN A 10 -22.99 15.65 2.84
CA ASN A 10 -22.74 14.86 1.62
C ASN A 10 -22.37 15.82 0.47
N ARG A 11 -21.13 16.34 0.47
CA ARG A 11 -20.56 17.00 -0.70
C ARG A 11 -20.02 15.93 -1.63
N ALA A 12 -20.75 15.65 -2.70
CA ALA A 12 -20.26 14.83 -3.80
C ALA A 12 -18.92 15.39 -4.30
N ARG A 13 -17.84 14.63 -4.11
CA ARG A 13 -16.53 14.96 -4.65
C ARG A 13 -16.62 14.79 -6.17
N LYS A 14 -16.37 15.87 -6.92
CA LYS A 14 -16.25 15.78 -8.38
C LYS A 14 -15.10 14.81 -8.71
N PRO A 15 -15.26 13.87 -9.65
CA PRO A 15 -14.19 12.96 -10.01
C PRO A 15 -13.00 13.75 -10.55
N GLN A 16 -11.81 13.53 -9.98
CA GLN A 16 -10.57 14.03 -10.56
C GLN A 16 -10.40 13.39 -11.94
N LYS A 17 -10.20 14.24 -12.98
CA LYS A 17 -9.91 13.76 -14.32
C LYS A 17 -8.56 13.05 -14.28
N LEU A 18 -8.58 11.72 -14.40
CA LEU A 18 -7.36 10.93 -14.56
C LEU A 18 -6.58 11.45 -15.77
N SER A 19 -5.26 11.55 -15.62
CA SER A 19 -4.34 11.90 -16.69
C SER A 19 -4.55 10.96 -17.89
N SER A 20 -4.30 11.44 -19.10
CA SER A 20 -4.49 10.69 -20.35
C SER A 20 -3.84 9.31 -20.27
N LEU A 21 -2.66 9.22 -19.66
CA LEU A 21 -1.90 7.99 -19.47
C LEU A 21 -2.57 7.01 -18.50
N ALA A 22 -3.15 7.49 -17.39
CA ALA A 22 -3.91 6.64 -16.47
C ALA A 22 -5.20 6.08 -17.13
N ARG A 23 -5.82 6.85 -18.02
CA ARG A 23 -6.93 6.36 -18.85
C ARG A 23 -6.49 5.32 -19.87
N VAL A 24 -5.30 5.45 -20.45
CA VAL A 24 -4.75 4.45 -21.39
C VAL A 24 -4.37 3.17 -20.64
N LEU A 25 -3.66 3.26 -19.52
CA LEU A 25 -3.27 2.09 -18.73
C LEU A 25 -4.47 1.34 -18.14
N GLY A 26 -5.47 2.05 -17.61
CA GLY A 26 -6.69 1.42 -17.11
C GLY A 26 -7.54 0.75 -18.21
N LYS A 27 -7.40 1.19 -19.47
CA LYS A 27 -8.05 0.52 -20.61
C LYS A 27 -7.28 -0.75 -21.02
N MET A 28 -5.95 -0.72 -20.96
CA MET A 28 -5.11 -1.89 -21.26
C MET A 28 -5.24 -3.00 -20.21
N GLU A 29 -5.43 -2.68 -18.93
CA GLU A 29 -5.72 -3.69 -17.90
C GLU A 29 -7.11 -4.33 -18.05
N ALA A 30 -8.10 -3.58 -18.55
CA ALA A 30 -9.44 -4.12 -18.81
C ALA A 30 -9.50 -5.02 -20.06
N ASP A 31 -8.71 -4.72 -21.09
CA ASP A 31 -8.68 -5.48 -22.35
C ASP A 31 -7.89 -6.81 -22.28
N LEU A 32 -7.08 -7.03 -21.22
CA LEU A 32 -6.33 -8.27 -21.03
C LEU A 32 -7.01 -9.29 -20.09
N SER A 33 -8.15 -8.95 -19.50
CA SER A 33 -8.86 -9.81 -18.53
C SER A 33 -10.24 -10.28 -19.00
N ALA A 34 -10.58 -10.12 -20.29
CA ALA A 34 -11.82 -10.59 -20.88
C ALA A 34 -11.55 -11.62 -21.99
N GLU A 35 -11.84 -12.89 -21.69
CA GLU A 35 -11.99 -13.97 -22.66
C GLU A 35 -13.09 -13.67 -23.70
N PRO A 36 -13.06 -14.29 -24.90
CA PRO A 36 -13.68 -13.77 -26.11
C PRO A 36 -15.14 -14.20 -26.23
N GLY A 37 -16.03 -13.23 -26.40
CA GLY A 37 -17.43 -13.50 -26.72
C GLY A 37 -18.25 -12.24 -26.99
N GLN A 38 -18.76 -12.13 -28.22
CA GLN A 38 -19.91 -11.32 -28.65
C GLN A 38 -19.73 -9.82 -28.97
N THR A 39 -19.54 -9.57 -30.28
CA THR A 39 -20.32 -8.66 -31.15
C THR A 39 -20.87 -7.32 -30.63
N GLY A 40 -20.28 -6.23 -31.14
CA GLY A 40 -20.95 -5.18 -31.94
C GLY A 40 -21.92 -4.21 -31.27
N VAL A 41 -21.54 -2.92 -31.18
CA VAL A 41 -22.48 -1.77 -31.19
C VAL A 41 -21.84 -0.58 -31.94
N GLY A 42 -22.61 -0.03 -32.89
CA GLY A 42 -22.18 0.82 -34.01
C GLY A 42 -22.04 2.33 -33.73
N LEU A 43 -21.36 2.98 -34.69
CA LEU A 43 -20.89 4.36 -34.70
C LEU A 43 -21.77 5.29 -35.57
N GLU A 44 -23.06 4.98 -35.72
CA GLU A 44 -23.90 5.56 -36.78
C GLU A 44 -24.88 6.67 -36.34
N ASN A 45 -24.83 7.13 -35.09
CA ASN A 45 -25.86 8.05 -34.56
C ASN A 45 -25.43 9.51 -34.35
N VAL A 46 -24.31 9.96 -34.94
CA VAL A 46 -23.77 11.33 -34.72
C VAL A 46 -23.90 12.26 -35.94
N LEU A 47 -24.35 11.77 -37.11
CA LEU A 47 -24.30 12.53 -38.36
C LEU A 47 -25.65 13.07 -38.89
N SER A 48 -26.75 12.96 -38.14
CA SER A 48 -28.10 13.20 -38.70
C SER A 48 -28.83 14.47 -38.24
N SER A 49 -28.17 15.55 -37.77
CA SER A 49 -28.89 16.79 -37.43
C SER A 49 -28.26 18.08 -37.93
N SER A 50 -28.44 18.41 -39.21
CA SER A 50 -28.44 19.81 -39.67
C SER A 50 -28.93 19.96 -41.12
N THR A 51 -30.21 20.24 -41.33
CA THR A 51 -30.70 20.81 -42.60
C THR A 51 -32.06 21.52 -42.46
N SER A 52 -32.21 22.64 -43.20
CA SER A 52 -33.38 23.54 -43.38
C SER A 52 -33.56 24.61 -42.28
N GLY A 53 -33.52 25.94 -42.54
CA GLY A 53 -34.21 26.78 -43.54
C GLY A 53 -35.36 27.49 -42.77
N GLY A 54 -35.62 28.80 -42.74
CA GLY A 54 -35.42 29.94 -43.64
C GLY A 54 -36.76 30.71 -43.72
N GLY A 55 -36.87 31.91 -43.10
CA GLY A 55 -37.73 33.03 -43.55
C GLY A 55 -39.21 33.20 -43.09
N GLY A 56 -39.43 34.16 -42.16
CA GLY A 56 -40.31 35.36 -42.29
C GLY A 56 -41.85 35.29 -42.17
N VAL A 57 -42.46 36.12 -41.28
CA VAL A 57 -43.67 36.99 -41.50
C VAL A 57 -43.87 38.02 -40.35
N ARG A 58 -43.88 39.32 -40.74
CA ARG A 58 -44.58 40.57 -40.29
C ARG A 58 -45.08 40.85 -38.84
N GLY A 59 -44.90 42.14 -38.48
CA GLY A 59 -45.76 42.97 -37.61
C GLY A 59 -45.15 43.24 -36.23
N GLY A 60 -44.81 44.44 -35.77
CA GLY A 60 -45.28 45.79 -36.06
C GLY A 60 -45.78 46.41 -34.74
N GLY A 61 -45.05 47.37 -34.17
CA GLY A 61 -45.58 48.24 -33.11
C GLY A 61 -44.95 48.21 -31.71
N ASP A 62 -43.63 48.10 -31.55
CA ASP A 62 -42.98 48.24 -30.22
C ASP A 62 -41.56 48.88 -30.28
N GLU A 63 -41.33 49.75 -31.27
CA GLU A 63 -39.97 50.12 -31.72
C GLU A 63 -39.19 51.13 -30.83
N THR A 64 -39.77 51.72 -29.79
CA THR A 64 -39.06 52.75 -28.99
C THR A 64 -38.52 52.27 -27.64
N LEU A 65 -38.97 51.12 -27.11
CA LEU A 65 -38.43 50.55 -25.86
C LEU A 65 -37.32 49.51 -26.08
N LEU A 66 -37.18 48.95 -27.29
CA LEU A 66 -36.04 48.10 -27.64
C LEU A 66 -34.71 48.88 -27.69
N ASN A 67 -34.79 50.19 -28.01
CA ASN A 67 -33.88 51.32 -27.71
C ASN A 67 -32.64 51.11 -26.83
N ALA A 68 -32.86 50.55 -25.64
CA ALA A 68 -31.87 50.52 -24.55
C ALA A 68 -31.31 49.11 -24.27
N LEU A 69 -31.95 48.05 -24.77
CA LEU A 69 -31.51 46.67 -24.56
C LEU A 69 -30.51 46.18 -25.61
N HIS A 70 -30.55 46.73 -26.83
CA HIS A 70 -29.60 46.36 -27.88
C HIS A 70 -28.19 46.92 -27.70
N MET A 71 -28.00 47.91 -26.82
CA MET A 71 -26.66 48.40 -26.42
C MET A 71 -26.05 47.58 -25.26
N LYS A 72 -26.81 46.64 -24.67
CA LYS A 72 -26.37 45.82 -23.52
C LYS A 72 -25.99 44.39 -23.89
N LEU A 73 -26.24 43.99 -25.13
CA LEU A 73 -25.86 42.69 -25.65
C LEU A 73 -24.53 42.81 -26.39
N GLY A 74 -23.49 42.13 -25.89
CA GLY A 74 -22.10 42.26 -26.36
C GLY A 74 -21.83 41.88 -27.83
N PHE A 75 -22.85 41.51 -28.61
CA PHE A 75 -22.75 41.25 -30.04
C PHE A 75 -23.02 42.48 -30.93
N LEU A 76 -23.56 43.57 -30.36
CA LEU A 76 -23.92 44.81 -31.09
C LEU A 76 -22.97 45.99 -30.84
N MET A 77 -21.90 45.77 -30.06
CA MET A 77 -20.74 46.66 -30.12
C MET A 77 -19.97 46.33 -31.40
N PRO A 78 -19.59 47.30 -32.25
CA PRO A 78 -18.66 47.05 -33.34
C PRO A 78 -17.41 46.42 -32.73
N SER A 79 -17.16 45.14 -33.02
CA SER A 79 -15.92 44.52 -32.55
C SER A 79 -14.78 45.31 -33.19
N VAL A 80 -13.83 45.76 -32.37
CA VAL A 80 -12.63 46.42 -32.88
C VAL A 80 -11.94 45.35 -33.72
N LYS A 81 -12.10 45.45 -35.04
CA LYS A 81 -11.46 44.54 -35.99
C LYS A 81 -9.98 44.50 -35.59
N PRO A 82 -9.36 43.32 -35.40
CA PRO A 82 -7.93 43.29 -35.14
C PRO A 82 -7.25 44.03 -36.28
N ALA A 83 -6.37 44.96 -35.95
CA ALA A 83 -5.63 45.75 -36.92
C ALA A 83 -4.96 44.79 -37.92
N ARG A 84 -5.48 44.71 -39.15
CA ARG A 84 -4.83 44.01 -40.25
C ARG A 84 -3.78 44.96 -40.81
N GLY A 85 -2.53 44.73 -40.39
CA GLY A 85 -1.32 45.38 -40.85
C GLY A 85 -0.14 44.83 -40.04
N PRO A 86 1.09 44.80 -40.58
CA PRO A 86 2.22 44.18 -39.91
C PRO A 86 2.65 45.09 -38.75
N VAL A 87 2.11 44.82 -37.56
CA VAL A 87 2.64 45.35 -36.30
C VAL A 87 3.99 44.67 -36.12
N SER A 88 5.04 45.25 -36.72
CA SER A 88 6.45 44.86 -36.67
C SER A 88 6.72 43.67 -35.74
N ALA A 89 6.31 42.49 -36.20
CA ALA A 89 6.67 41.24 -35.59
C ALA A 89 8.06 40.96 -36.14
N ARG A 90 9.02 41.76 -35.70
CA ARG A 90 10.38 41.25 -35.60
C ARG A 90 10.27 40.13 -34.58
N LEU A 91 9.88 38.95 -35.06
CA LEU A 91 10.20 37.68 -34.42
C LEU A 91 11.62 37.86 -33.94
N LYS A 92 11.86 37.72 -32.64
CA LYS A 92 13.19 37.87 -32.08
C LYS A 92 14.07 36.87 -32.82
N GLU A 93 14.81 37.36 -33.80
CA GLU A 93 15.70 36.57 -34.62
C GLU A 93 16.69 35.98 -33.63
N TRP A 94 16.68 34.66 -33.56
CA TRP A 94 17.59 33.96 -32.68
C TRP A 94 18.98 34.12 -33.28
N ASP A 95 19.72 35.08 -32.74
CA ASP A 95 21.10 35.32 -33.07
C ASP A 95 21.90 34.11 -32.57
N GLY A 96 22.15 33.15 -33.46
CA GLY A 96 22.78 31.86 -33.16
C GLY A 96 24.20 31.95 -32.61
N GLN A 97 24.68 33.15 -32.28
CA GLN A 97 26.00 33.43 -31.73
C GLN A 97 26.24 32.81 -30.33
N ASP A 98 25.19 32.48 -29.57
CA ASP A 98 25.30 31.91 -28.22
C ASP A 98 24.51 30.58 -28.02
N ALA A 99 24.36 29.77 -29.07
CA ALA A 99 23.65 28.49 -29.00
C ALA A 99 24.23 27.54 -27.92
N ASP A 100 25.56 27.46 -27.86
CA ASP A 100 26.29 26.56 -26.96
C ASP A 100 26.19 26.99 -25.49
N LYS A 101 26.09 28.30 -25.23
CA LYS A 101 25.90 28.86 -23.88
C LYS A 101 24.51 28.56 -23.32
N ILE A 102 23.48 28.63 -24.15
CA ILE A 102 22.10 28.37 -23.74
C ILE A 102 21.88 26.86 -23.54
N ALA A 103 22.44 26.03 -24.42
CA ALA A 103 22.39 24.58 -24.28
C ALA A 103 23.12 24.10 -23.01
N SER A 104 24.32 24.63 -22.74
CA SER A 104 25.10 24.26 -21.55
C SER A 104 24.49 24.76 -20.24
N ALA A 105 24.00 26.00 -20.17
CA ALA A 105 23.37 26.54 -18.96
C ALA A 105 22.00 25.90 -18.68
N GLY A 106 21.21 25.60 -19.72
CA GLY A 106 19.96 24.85 -19.59
C GLY A 106 20.19 23.43 -19.10
N SER A 107 21.20 22.75 -19.66
CA SER A 107 21.63 21.41 -19.24
C SER A 107 22.12 21.39 -17.79
N LEU A 108 22.97 22.35 -17.38
CA LEU A 108 23.45 22.46 -16.00
C LEU A 108 22.31 22.65 -14.99
N ARG A 109 21.35 23.53 -15.28
CA ARG A 109 20.17 23.73 -14.41
C ARG A 109 19.29 22.49 -14.34
N GLN A 110 19.17 21.76 -15.43
CA GLN A 110 18.44 20.49 -15.46
C GLN A 110 19.17 19.44 -14.61
N ILE A 111 20.49 19.31 -14.75
CA ILE A 111 21.31 18.41 -13.93
C ILE A 111 21.21 18.77 -12.44
N GLU A 112 21.24 20.05 -12.07
CA GLU A 112 21.04 20.49 -10.68
C GLU A 112 19.64 20.12 -10.14
N SER A 113 18.61 20.23 -10.98
CA SER A 113 17.25 19.83 -10.61
C SER A 113 17.13 18.32 -10.44
N ASP A 114 17.79 17.55 -11.31
CA ASP A 114 17.82 16.09 -11.28
C ASP A 114 18.59 15.59 -10.05
N LEU A 115 19.72 16.23 -9.71
CA LEU A 115 20.48 15.92 -8.49
C LEU A 115 19.65 16.12 -7.23
N LYS A 116 18.86 17.21 -7.14
CA LYS A 116 17.95 17.43 -6.01
C LYS A 116 16.84 16.37 -5.94
N ILE A 117 16.36 15.90 -7.08
CA ILE A 117 15.37 14.81 -7.13
C ILE A 117 16.02 13.51 -6.65
N VAL A 118 17.22 13.18 -7.12
CA VAL A 118 17.97 11.98 -6.71
C VAL A 118 18.26 11.99 -5.22
N GLU A 119 18.71 13.12 -4.66
CA GLU A 119 18.95 13.26 -3.22
C GLU A 119 17.67 12.98 -2.41
N ARG A 120 16.54 13.53 -2.86
CA ARG A 120 15.25 13.27 -2.22
C ARG A 120 14.83 11.81 -2.28
N LEU A 121 15.05 11.15 -3.43
CA LEU A 121 14.73 9.74 -3.61
C LEU A 121 15.62 8.85 -2.72
N LEU A 122 16.90 9.17 -2.58
CA LEU A 122 17.82 8.48 -1.68
C LEU A 122 17.36 8.60 -0.22
N GLN A 123 17.04 9.82 0.23
CA GLN A 123 16.53 10.04 1.60
C GLN A 123 15.23 9.27 1.87
N GLN A 124 14.31 9.21 0.91
CA GLN A 124 13.07 8.45 1.04
C GLN A 124 13.33 6.95 1.12
N HIS A 125 14.25 6.45 0.30
CA HIS A 125 14.65 5.06 0.30
C HIS A 125 15.35 4.65 1.60
N ASP A 126 16.25 5.47 2.12
CA ASP A 126 16.93 5.21 3.39
C ASP A 126 15.94 5.24 4.57
N ALA A 127 14.99 6.18 4.56
CA ALA A 127 13.91 6.21 5.54
C ALA A 127 12.99 4.97 5.44
N ALA A 128 12.72 4.47 4.23
CA ALA A 128 11.94 3.25 4.02
C ALA A 128 12.69 2.01 4.52
N LYS A 129 13.98 1.89 4.21
CA LYS A 129 14.87 0.83 4.71
C LYS A 129 14.95 0.83 6.23
N ALA A 130 15.17 1.99 6.85
CA ALA A 130 15.22 2.12 8.31
C ALA A 130 13.91 1.64 8.97
N LYS A 131 12.74 1.99 8.39
CA LYS A 131 11.44 1.51 8.88
C LYS A 131 11.26 0.00 8.73
N GLN A 132 11.74 -0.58 7.63
CA GLN A 132 11.67 -2.02 7.41
C GLN A 132 12.56 -2.78 8.40
N VAL A 133 13.80 -2.32 8.61
CA VAL A 133 14.72 -2.89 9.60
C VAL A 133 14.15 -2.76 11.01
N ALA A 134 13.59 -1.61 11.38
CA ALA A 134 12.97 -1.42 12.69
C ALA A 134 11.83 -2.42 12.95
N LYS A 135 10.98 -2.68 11.94
CA LYS A 135 9.92 -3.70 12.03
C LYS A 135 10.50 -5.10 12.23
N GLN A 136 11.52 -5.47 11.47
CA GLN A 136 12.19 -6.78 11.60
C GLN A 136 12.82 -6.94 12.98
N VAL A 137 13.52 -5.92 13.49
CA VAL A 137 14.10 -5.95 14.84
C VAL A 137 13.01 -6.13 15.90
N GLN A 138 11.86 -5.48 15.76
CA GLN A 138 10.77 -5.62 16.70
C GLN A 138 10.11 -7.01 16.64
N GLN A 139 9.98 -7.58 15.44
CA GLN A 139 9.53 -8.98 15.28
C GLN A 139 10.47 -9.95 15.97
N LEU A 140 11.78 -9.84 15.72
CA LEU A 140 12.80 -10.68 16.35
C LEU A 140 12.81 -10.55 17.87
N LYS A 141 12.61 -9.34 18.41
CA LYS A 141 12.48 -9.13 19.86
C LYS A 141 11.27 -9.87 20.44
N ASN A 142 10.12 -9.76 19.78
CA ASN A 142 8.90 -10.45 20.22
C ASN A 142 9.08 -11.98 20.16
N GLU A 143 9.71 -12.50 19.10
CA GLU A 143 10.03 -13.92 18.97
C GLU A 143 10.99 -14.39 20.08
N ALA A 144 12.05 -13.62 20.36
CA ALA A 144 12.98 -13.94 21.44
C ALA A 144 12.28 -13.98 22.82
N GLU A 145 11.36 -13.05 23.09
CA GLU A 145 10.56 -13.06 24.32
C GLU A 145 9.64 -14.29 24.39
N GLN A 146 8.98 -14.66 23.30
CA GLN A 146 8.14 -15.85 23.24
C GLN A 146 8.97 -17.13 23.47
N LEU A 147 10.14 -17.24 22.85
CA LEU A 147 11.05 -18.36 23.06
C LEU A 147 11.51 -18.43 24.52
N LYS A 148 11.84 -17.29 25.15
CA LYS A 148 12.19 -17.25 26.58
C LYS A 148 11.06 -17.77 27.47
N ARG A 149 9.80 -17.45 27.15
CA ARG A 149 8.63 -17.98 27.88
C ARG A 149 8.50 -19.50 27.69
N LYS A 150 8.65 -19.98 26.46
CA LYS A 150 8.60 -21.43 26.14
C LYS A 150 9.69 -22.21 26.86
N ILE A 151 10.92 -21.69 26.89
CA ILE A 151 12.04 -22.30 27.61
C ILE A 151 11.73 -22.38 29.10
N LYS A 152 11.20 -21.30 29.70
CA LYS A 152 10.80 -21.31 31.12
C LYS A 152 9.70 -22.34 31.43
N SER A 153 8.72 -22.49 30.55
CA SER A 153 7.69 -23.53 30.74
C SER A 153 8.26 -24.93 30.57
N ALA A 154 9.15 -25.13 29.59
CA ALA A 154 9.79 -26.42 29.35
C ALA A 154 10.70 -26.80 30.52
N SER A 155 11.50 -25.86 31.04
CA SER A 155 12.37 -26.10 32.21
C SER A 155 11.55 -26.43 33.45
N LYS A 156 10.40 -25.78 33.65
CA LYS A 156 9.49 -26.11 34.75
C LYS A 156 8.88 -27.50 34.59
N ALA A 157 8.51 -27.89 33.37
CA ALA A 157 8.00 -29.22 33.09
C ALA A 157 9.07 -30.29 33.32
N LEU A 158 10.31 -30.07 32.87
CA LEU A 158 11.44 -30.96 33.12
C LEU A 158 11.70 -31.12 34.63
N ALA A 159 11.75 -30.02 35.38
CA ALA A 159 11.93 -30.08 36.83
C ALA A 159 10.79 -30.85 37.55
N GLN A 160 9.56 -30.79 37.03
CA GLN A 160 8.45 -31.57 37.56
C GLN A 160 8.59 -33.07 37.25
N VAL A 161 9.08 -33.42 36.06
CA VAL A 161 9.36 -34.82 35.69
C VAL A 161 10.49 -35.35 36.56
N GLU A 162 11.60 -34.63 36.69
CA GLU A 162 12.72 -35.00 37.57
C GLU A 162 12.28 -35.20 39.02
N ALA A 163 11.41 -34.32 39.54
CA ALA A 163 10.86 -34.48 40.89
C ALA A 163 9.97 -35.72 41.03
N ARG A 164 9.20 -36.09 40.00
CA ARG A 164 8.39 -37.31 39.98
C ARG A 164 9.29 -38.55 39.91
N ASP A 165 10.27 -38.54 39.03
CA ASP A 165 11.24 -39.64 38.89
C ASP A 165 12.00 -39.86 40.20
N GLN A 166 12.38 -38.78 40.91
CA GLN A 166 12.97 -38.88 42.25
C GLN A 166 12.04 -39.57 43.25
N LEU A 167 10.75 -39.21 43.28
CA LEU A 167 9.78 -39.84 44.18
C LEU A 167 9.57 -41.33 43.86
N GLU A 168 9.52 -41.69 42.57
CA GLU A 168 9.40 -43.08 42.14
C GLU A 168 10.67 -43.89 42.48
N ASN A 169 11.85 -43.28 42.33
CA ASN A 169 13.13 -43.92 42.60
C ASN A 169 13.35 -44.18 44.10
N ILE A 170 12.85 -43.34 45.02
CA ILE A 170 12.98 -43.55 46.47
C ILE A 170 12.44 -44.94 46.89
N ALA A 171 11.28 -45.35 46.37
CA ALA A 171 10.71 -46.66 46.67
C ALA A 171 11.59 -47.80 46.14
N VAL A 172 12.13 -47.65 44.93
CA VAL A 172 13.04 -48.63 44.32
C VAL A 172 14.35 -48.73 45.10
N GLU A 173 14.91 -47.62 45.57
CA GLU A 173 16.12 -47.58 46.39
C GLU A 173 15.92 -48.32 47.72
N HIS A 174 14.84 -48.02 48.44
CA HIS A 174 14.52 -48.70 49.70
C HIS A 174 14.28 -50.20 49.52
N LEU A 175 13.55 -50.60 48.47
CA LEU A 175 13.33 -52.02 48.16
C LEU A 175 14.65 -52.72 47.81
N ALA A 176 15.53 -52.09 47.04
CA ALA A 176 16.83 -52.66 46.71
C ALA A 176 17.71 -52.85 47.96
N ASP A 177 17.68 -51.89 48.89
CA ASP A 177 18.46 -51.96 50.13
C ASP A 177 17.89 -53.02 51.09
N LEU A 178 16.56 -53.14 51.19
CA LEU A 178 15.91 -54.20 51.97
C LEU A 178 16.20 -55.59 51.40
N VAL A 179 16.08 -55.78 50.09
CA VAL A 179 16.39 -57.07 49.43
C VAL A 179 17.86 -57.42 49.59
N ALA A 180 18.76 -56.45 49.45
CA ALA A 180 20.18 -56.66 49.69
C ALA A 180 20.46 -57.09 51.13
N ALA A 181 19.90 -56.38 52.11
CA ALA A 181 20.07 -56.70 53.54
C ALA A 181 19.51 -58.07 53.90
N ALA A 182 18.30 -58.41 53.44
CA ALA A 182 17.66 -59.69 53.71
C ALA A 182 18.43 -60.87 53.08
N GLN A 183 18.92 -60.70 51.85
CA GLN A 183 19.74 -61.71 51.18
C GLN A 183 21.09 -61.89 51.87
N ASP A 184 21.69 -60.82 52.41
CA ASP A 184 22.97 -60.89 53.13
C ASP A 184 22.81 -61.51 54.54
N SER A 185 21.69 -61.29 55.22
CA SER A 185 21.42 -61.82 56.57
C SER A 185 20.91 -63.26 56.57
N GLU A 186 19.98 -63.59 55.67
CA GLU A 186 19.29 -64.89 55.65
C GLU A 186 19.86 -65.85 54.59
N GLN A 187 20.82 -65.40 53.77
CA GLN A 187 21.39 -66.16 52.65
C GLN A 187 20.33 -66.65 51.63
N ILE A 188 19.21 -65.95 51.50
CA ILE A 188 18.11 -66.30 50.59
C ILE A 188 18.33 -65.61 49.23
N LEU A 189 18.14 -66.35 48.13
CA LEU A 189 18.30 -65.86 46.76
C LEU A 189 17.09 -65.04 46.29
N LEU A 190 16.99 -63.78 46.72
CA LEU A 190 15.92 -62.84 46.37
C LEU A 190 16.22 -61.99 45.13
N GLY A 191 17.31 -62.30 44.42
CA GLY A 191 17.69 -61.58 43.20
C GLY A 191 18.26 -60.19 43.46
N LYS A 192 19.10 -60.01 44.49
CA LYS A 192 19.85 -58.77 44.81
C LYS A 192 20.43 -58.08 43.57
N ASN A 193 21.02 -58.84 42.65
CA ASN A 193 21.60 -58.29 41.41
C ASN A 193 20.56 -57.59 40.52
N ARG A 194 19.33 -58.08 40.45
CA ARG A 194 18.26 -57.41 39.68
C ARG A 194 17.88 -56.08 40.33
N TRP A 195 17.66 -56.07 41.64
CA TRP A 195 17.27 -54.85 42.35
C TRP A 195 18.36 -53.78 42.37
N VAL A 196 19.63 -54.18 42.48
CA VAL A 196 20.78 -53.25 42.39
C VAL A 196 20.91 -52.67 40.98
N ARG A 197 20.68 -53.46 39.92
CA ARG A 197 20.63 -52.96 38.54
C ARG A 197 19.45 -52.00 38.32
N ARG A 198 18.28 -52.31 38.90
CA ARG A 198 17.11 -51.42 38.88
C ARG A 198 17.39 -50.09 39.58
N LYS A 199 18.06 -50.12 40.74
CA LYS A 199 18.51 -48.94 41.50
C LYS A 199 19.43 -48.04 40.68
N LYS A 200 20.24 -48.62 39.77
CA LYS A 200 21.12 -47.89 38.85
C LYS A 200 20.39 -47.33 37.60
N GLY A 201 19.07 -47.55 37.48
CA GLY A 201 18.30 -47.16 36.31
C GLY A 201 18.53 -48.07 35.09
N GLU A 202 19.11 -49.26 35.27
CA GLU A 202 19.28 -50.21 34.17
C GLU A 202 17.93 -50.86 33.81
N PHE A 203 17.68 -50.99 32.50
CA PHE A 203 16.49 -51.68 32.00
C PHE A 203 16.53 -53.16 32.36
N LEU A 204 15.49 -53.63 33.05
CA LEU A 204 15.30 -55.04 33.36
C LEU A 204 14.22 -55.61 32.43
N PRO A 205 14.54 -56.61 31.59
CA PRO A 205 13.52 -57.35 30.86
C PRO A 205 12.57 -58.04 31.87
N PRO A 206 11.28 -58.25 31.50
CA PRO A 206 10.28 -58.85 32.39
C PRO A 206 10.81 -60.13 33.06
#